data_AF-A0A0C9X869-F1
#
_entry.id   AF-A0A0C9X869-F1
#
_cell.length_a   1.000
_cell.length_b   1.000
_cell.length_c   1.000
_cell.angle_alpha   90.00
_cell.angle_beta   90.00
_cell.angle_gamma   90.00
#
_symmetry.space_group_name_H-M   'P 1'
#
loop_
_entity.id
_entity.type
_entity.pdbx_description
1 polymer ?
#
loop_
_entity_poly.entity_id
_entity_poly.type
_entity_poly.pdbx_seq_one_letter_code
_entity_poly.pdbx_strand_id
1 'polypeptide(L)'
;MSPSKPLCERTAHRWLVKLGWTRTILRKGVYMDGHERADVVEYREKVFLPKMKEFERRMARYEGPDLKRVEPNLLPGEKELIAEFQDETCCQGNDHKTSAWLQDGQQILQKKGRGRLIHVSDWVEEVNGHLVVRDAGGIIIKQARTIIYPGSNGDPYWDCEQLIKQVKTKAIPIFEEAHPGCQALFIFDQSSARAALPPDALKAFEMNKSNGSKQRHQRDTIIPDNNPCPEFRGKAQKMTTENGEQKGLQQTLEERGFNVSGMRAKCSPVCPWENNNCCMARLLSKQDDFTNQVSMLETIIKKAGHECIFLPKFHCELNPIEMYRYRQVQKKTFEDAKQAAFAALDSCPTDVIRKFVNRSWRFMDAYRIPLSGKAAAWAVRKQKGHRTVSQSAMMHLDAIVNPT
;
A
#
# COMPACT_ATOMS: atom_id res chain seq x y z
N MET A 1 19.17 22.46 48.57
CA MET A 1 18.25 23.60 48.71
C MET A 1 17.06 23.36 47.81
N SER A 2 15.89 23.07 48.39
CA SER A 2 14.64 22.99 47.62
C SER A 2 14.12 24.43 47.42
N PRO A 3 13.92 24.90 46.18
CA PRO A 3 13.46 26.26 45.94
C PRO A 3 12.09 26.49 46.58
N SER A 4 11.92 27.63 47.26
CA SER A 4 10.71 27.97 48.02
C SER A 4 9.48 28.30 47.17
N LYS A 5 9.65 28.36 45.84
CA LYS A 5 8.55 28.55 44.88
C LYS A 5 8.73 27.58 43.71
N PRO A 6 7.67 26.89 43.27
CA PRO A 6 7.72 26.09 42.07
C PRO A 6 8.05 26.98 40.85
N LEU A 7 8.80 26.43 39.91
CA LEU A 7 9.14 27.10 38.65
C LEU A 7 7.84 27.51 37.94
N CYS A 8 7.71 28.78 37.57
CA CYS A 8 6.58 29.21 36.76
C CYS A 8 6.70 28.63 35.33
N GLU A 9 5.55 28.36 34.71
CA GLU A 9 5.46 27.74 33.38
C GLU A 9 6.30 28.48 32.32
N ARG A 10 6.32 29.82 32.40
CA ARG A 10 7.13 30.68 31.52
C ARG A 10 8.63 30.40 31.63
N THR A 11 9.12 30.19 32.85
CA THR A 11 10.52 29.87 33.11
C THR A 11 10.84 28.45 32.65
N ALA A 12 9.94 27.49 32.89
CA ALA A 12 10.08 26.13 32.36
C ALA A 12 10.15 26.09 30.83
N HIS A 13 9.25 26.80 30.13
CA HIS A 13 9.28 26.92 28.66
C HIS A 13 10.57 27.54 28.13
N ARG A 14 11.11 28.59 28.78
CA ARG A 14 12.39 29.18 28.38
C ARG A 14 13.56 28.21 28.55
N TRP A 15 13.56 27.42 29.62
CA TRP A 15 14.57 26.40 29.85
C TRP A 15 14.47 25.25 28.86
N LEU A 16 13.26 24.79 28.53
CA LEU A 16 13.05 23.78 27.49
C LEU A 16 13.64 24.23 26.15
N VAL A 17 13.38 25.47 25.71
CA VAL A 17 13.98 26.00 24.49
C VAL A 17 15.51 26.10 24.58
N LYS A 18 16.06 26.59 25.69
CA LYS A 18 17.52 26.65 25.92
C LYS A 18 18.20 25.27 25.93
N LEU A 19 17.49 24.26 26.40
CA LEU A 19 17.93 22.87 26.42
C LEU A 19 17.71 22.15 25.08
N GLY A 20 17.28 22.87 24.02
CA GLY A 20 17.07 22.32 22.68
C GLY A 20 15.70 21.70 22.42
N TRP A 21 14.74 21.84 23.33
CA TRP A 21 13.40 21.27 23.20
C TRP A 21 12.46 22.25 22.51
N THR A 22 11.90 21.86 21.37
CA THR A 22 10.86 22.61 20.66
C THR A 22 9.48 22.02 20.91
N ARG A 23 8.51 22.87 21.27
CA ARG A 23 7.09 22.50 21.33
C ARG A 23 6.64 22.08 19.93
N THR A 24 6.51 20.77 19.73
CA THR A 24 6.20 20.18 18.43
C THR A 24 4.81 19.55 18.52
N ILE A 25 3.90 19.98 17.65
CA ILE A 25 2.66 19.22 17.44
C ILE A 25 3.07 17.94 16.71
N LEU A 26 2.91 16.79 17.37
CA LEU A 26 3.10 15.48 16.74
C LEU A 26 2.08 15.36 15.60
N ARG A 27 2.54 15.62 14.38
CA ARG A 27 1.80 15.31 13.15
C ARG A 27 2.26 13.93 12.71
N LYS A 28 1.34 13.08 12.25
CA LYS A 28 1.71 11.91 11.42
C LYS A 28 2.50 12.46 10.22
N GLY A 29 3.82 12.35 10.27
CA GLY A 29 4.71 12.62 9.14
C GLY A 29 4.74 11.41 8.21
N VAL A 30 5.55 11.49 7.15
CA VAL A 30 5.90 10.32 6.35
C VAL A 30 6.45 9.25 7.30
N TYR A 31 5.94 8.03 7.21
CA TYR A 31 6.35 6.91 8.08
C TYR A 31 7.74 6.44 7.63
N MET A 32 8.81 7.01 8.18
CA MET A 32 10.18 6.80 7.69
C MET A 32 10.81 5.44 8.06
N ASP A 33 10.16 4.65 8.92
CA ASP A 33 10.71 3.37 9.34
C ASP A 33 10.55 2.34 8.22
N GLY A 34 11.67 1.80 7.75
CA GLY A 34 11.71 0.86 6.63
C GLY A 34 11.83 1.47 5.23
N HIS A 35 11.75 2.80 5.06
CA HIS A 35 11.90 3.48 3.74
C HIS A 35 13.18 3.09 3.01
N GLU A 36 14.30 3.09 3.73
CA GLU A 36 15.65 2.88 3.19
C GLU A 36 16.14 1.43 3.32
N ARG A 37 15.24 0.48 3.61
CA ARG A 37 15.60 -0.94 3.57
C ARG A 37 16.00 -1.32 2.16
N ALA A 38 17.10 -2.07 2.02
CA ALA A 38 17.63 -2.47 0.71
C ALA A 38 16.57 -3.12 -0.20
N ASP A 39 15.74 -4.03 0.34
CA ASP A 39 14.66 -4.68 -0.44
C ASP A 39 13.59 -3.70 -0.92
N VAL A 40 13.31 -2.65 -0.13
CA VAL A 40 12.30 -1.63 -0.44
C VAL A 40 12.85 -0.64 -1.48
N VAL A 41 14.09 -0.18 -1.30
CA VAL A 41 14.79 0.72 -2.22
C VAL A 41 14.97 0.05 -3.58
N GLU A 42 15.41 -1.20 -3.60
CA GLU A 42 15.57 -1.97 -4.83
C GLU A 42 14.26 -2.10 -5.61
N TYR A 43 13.16 -2.46 -4.92
CA TYR A 43 11.84 -2.51 -5.56
C TYR A 43 11.39 -1.13 -6.07
N ARG A 44 11.58 -0.06 -5.27
CA ARG A 44 11.23 1.30 -5.65
C ARG A 44 11.95 1.73 -6.93
N GLU A 45 13.26 1.54 -6.98
CA GLU A 45 14.12 2.07 -8.04
C GLU A 45 14.14 1.18 -9.29
N LYS A 46 14.16 -0.14 -9.14
CA LYS A 46 14.27 -1.07 -10.27
C LYS A 46 12.94 -1.52 -10.84
N VAL A 47 11.84 -1.43 -10.09
CA VAL A 47 10.53 -1.95 -10.52
C VAL A 47 9.47 -0.86 -10.55
N PHE A 48 9.20 -0.21 -9.42
CA PHE A 48 8.05 0.70 -9.28
C PHE A 48 8.20 1.97 -10.11
N LEU A 49 9.29 2.74 -9.90
CA LEU A 49 9.48 4.02 -10.59
C LEU A 49 9.62 3.88 -12.11
N PRO A 50 10.34 2.88 -12.66
CA PRO A 50 10.40 2.64 -14.10
C PRO A 50 9.02 2.34 -14.70
N LYS A 51 8.26 1.42 -14.09
CA LYS A 51 6.90 1.08 -14.57
C LYS A 51 5.95 2.28 -14.49
N MET A 52 5.97 3.02 -13.39
CA MET A 52 5.14 4.23 -13.27
C MET A 52 5.49 5.27 -14.33
N LYS A 53 6.76 5.39 -14.74
CA LYS A 53 7.17 6.29 -15.82
C LYS A 53 6.62 5.87 -17.18
N GLU A 54 6.55 4.57 -17.45
CA GLU A 54 5.92 4.04 -18.68
C GLU A 54 4.42 4.34 -18.70
N PHE A 55 3.74 4.12 -17.57
CA PHE A 55 2.32 4.38 -17.41
C PHE A 55 1.97 5.87 -17.49
N GLU A 56 2.79 6.73 -16.88
CA GLU A 56 2.59 8.19 -16.82
C GLU A 56 2.39 8.82 -18.20
N ARG A 57 3.04 8.30 -19.24
CA ARG A 57 2.89 8.80 -20.61
C ARG A 57 1.45 8.66 -21.14
N ARG A 58 0.75 7.61 -20.71
CA ARG A 58 -0.61 7.27 -21.14
C ARG A 58 -1.70 7.89 -20.26
N MET A 59 -1.32 8.64 -19.22
CA MET A 59 -2.24 9.27 -18.28
C MET A 59 -2.44 10.75 -18.60
N ALA A 60 -3.69 11.24 -18.54
CA ALA A 60 -3.93 12.67 -18.50
C ALA A 60 -3.34 13.29 -17.23
N ARG A 61 -3.01 14.57 -17.30
CA ARG A 61 -2.46 15.33 -16.16
C ARG A 61 -3.33 16.54 -15.88
N TYR A 62 -3.46 16.91 -14.60
CA TYR A 62 -4.21 18.09 -14.19
C TYR A 62 -3.25 19.14 -13.63
N GLU A 63 -2.92 20.14 -14.46
CA GLU A 63 -1.82 21.08 -14.21
C GLU A 63 -2.29 22.53 -13.97
N GLY A 64 -1.41 23.30 -13.32
CA GLY A 64 -1.67 24.70 -12.99
C GLY A 64 -2.61 24.91 -11.79
N PRO A 65 -2.88 26.17 -11.43
CA PRO A 65 -3.79 26.52 -10.32
C PRO A 65 -5.23 26.06 -10.58
N ASP A 66 -5.63 26.07 -11.85
CA ASP A 66 -6.99 25.71 -12.30
C ASP A 66 -7.14 24.20 -12.61
N LEU A 67 -6.07 23.40 -12.42
CA LEU A 67 -6.07 21.96 -12.69
C LEU A 67 -6.59 21.63 -14.11
N LYS A 68 -6.04 22.32 -15.11
CA LYS A 68 -6.41 22.08 -16.51
C LYS A 68 -5.95 20.69 -16.93
N ARG A 69 -6.84 19.95 -17.58
CA ARG A 69 -6.51 18.65 -18.16
C ARG A 69 -5.53 18.84 -19.32
N VAL A 70 -4.43 18.11 -19.27
CA VAL A 70 -3.43 17.97 -20.32
C VAL A 70 -3.54 16.54 -20.81
N GLU A 71 -3.84 16.38 -22.10
CA GLU A 71 -4.07 15.08 -22.72
C GLU A 71 -2.81 14.20 -22.69
N PRO A 72 -2.98 12.86 -22.57
CA PRO A 72 -1.86 11.92 -22.62
C PRO A 72 -1.21 11.89 -24.01
N ASN A 73 0.05 11.48 -24.05
CA ASN A 73 0.76 11.25 -25.31
C ASN A 73 0.62 9.79 -25.70
N LEU A 74 -0.44 9.42 -26.42
CA LEU A 74 -0.74 8.03 -26.80
C LEU A 74 -0.07 7.65 -28.13
N LEU A 75 0.48 6.44 -28.20
CA LEU A 75 0.91 5.83 -29.46
C LEU A 75 -0.30 5.17 -30.17
N PRO A 76 -0.21 4.91 -31.48
CA PRO A 76 -1.26 4.21 -32.21
C PRO A 76 -1.65 2.88 -31.54
N GLY A 77 -2.94 2.71 -31.25
CA GLY A 77 -3.50 1.51 -30.59
C GLY A 77 -3.49 1.54 -29.06
N GLU A 78 -2.90 2.57 -28.44
CA GLU A 78 -2.94 2.71 -26.98
C GLU A 78 -4.22 3.37 -26.48
N LYS A 79 -4.65 2.94 -25.30
CA LYS A 79 -5.75 3.56 -24.55
C LYS A 79 -5.21 4.51 -23.50
N GLU A 80 -5.96 5.57 -23.22
CA GLU A 80 -5.74 6.38 -22.02
C GLU A 80 -5.78 5.46 -20.78
N LEU A 81 -4.82 5.67 -19.90
CA LEU A 81 -4.66 4.93 -18.66
C LEU A 81 -5.14 5.82 -17.50
N ILE A 82 -6.01 5.30 -16.65
CA ILE A 82 -6.52 6.00 -15.47
C ILE A 82 -6.04 5.29 -14.22
N ALA A 83 -5.36 6.01 -13.34
CA ALA A 83 -4.82 5.47 -12.09
C ALA A 83 -5.92 5.38 -11.01
N GLU A 84 -6.22 4.16 -10.60
CA GLU A 84 -7.17 3.83 -9.55
C GLU A 84 -6.41 3.50 -8.26
N PHE A 85 -6.32 4.49 -7.36
CA PHE A 85 -5.62 4.34 -6.09
C PHE A 85 -6.57 3.78 -5.02
N GLN A 86 -6.22 2.61 -4.49
CA GLN A 86 -6.98 1.93 -3.44
C GLN A 86 -6.29 2.04 -2.09
N ASP A 87 -7.11 2.14 -1.04
CA ASP A 87 -6.67 1.88 0.32
C ASP A 87 -7.84 1.62 1.26
N GLU A 88 -7.50 1.17 2.45
CA GLU A 88 -8.40 0.85 3.55
C GLU A 88 -8.22 1.85 4.69
N THR A 89 -9.32 2.42 5.16
CA THR A 89 -9.32 3.29 6.34
C THR A 89 -10.29 2.79 7.39
N CYS A 90 -9.91 2.96 8.64
CA CYS A 90 -10.66 2.54 9.81
C CYS A 90 -11.01 3.76 10.66
N CYS A 91 -12.30 3.98 10.84
CA CYS A 91 -12.85 5.00 11.74
C CYS A 91 -13.54 4.31 12.91
N GLN A 92 -13.53 4.93 14.09
CA GLN A 92 -14.17 4.34 15.26
C GLN A 92 -15.26 5.23 15.83
N GLY A 93 -16.26 4.59 16.46
CA GLY A 93 -17.42 5.26 17.03
C GLY A 93 -17.05 6.32 18.07
N ASN A 94 -15.99 6.09 18.84
CA ASN A 94 -15.51 7.01 19.87
C ASN A 94 -14.24 7.78 19.43
N ASP A 95 -13.97 7.90 18.13
CA ASP A 95 -12.91 8.80 17.64
C ASP A 95 -13.34 10.26 17.87
N HIS A 96 -12.97 10.78 19.04
CA HIS A 96 -13.26 12.13 19.49
C HIS A 96 -12.13 13.10 19.17
N LYS A 97 -12.44 14.41 19.18
CA LYS A 97 -11.40 15.45 19.19
C LYS A 97 -10.56 15.29 20.44
N THR A 98 -9.24 15.35 20.28
CA THR A 98 -8.28 15.31 21.39
C THR A 98 -8.13 16.65 22.13
N SER A 99 -8.88 17.68 21.74
CA SER A 99 -8.85 19.01 22.33
C SER A 99 -10.26 19.61 22.47
N ALA A 100 -10.54 20.24 23.62
CA ALA A 100 -11.76 21.00 23.88
C ALA A 100 -11.45 22.25 24.74
N TRP A 101 -12.26 23.30 24.61
CA TRP A 101 -12.24 24.46 25.51
C TRP A 101 -13.29 24.24 26.59
N LEU A 102 -12.89 24.30 27.86
CA LEU A 102 -13.75 24.04 29.03
C LEU A 102 -13.62 25.20 30.02
N GLN A 103 -14.73 25.56 30.67
CA GLN A 103 -14.71 26.49 31.80
C GLN A 103 -14.23 25.77 33.07
N ASP A 104 -13.83 26.54 34.09
CA ASP A 104 -13.41 25.97 35.37
C ASP A 104 -14.52 25.09 35.98
N GLY A 105 -14.16 23.91 36.47
CA GLY A 105 -15.10 22.89 36.95
C GLY A 105 -15.81 22.05 35.87
N GLN A 106 -15.62 22.30 34.57
CA GLN A 106 -16.20 21.47 33.51
C GLN A 106 -15.30 20.29 33.12
N GLN A 107 -15.89 19.10 32.99
CA GLN A 107 -15.20 17.90 32.49
C GLN A 107 -16.04 17.22 31.40
N ILE A 108 -15.42 16.92 30.25
CA ILE A 108 -16.03 16.06 29.23
C ILE A 108 -15.69 14.61 29.57
N LEU A 109 -16.70 13.84 29.96
CA LEU A 109 -16.58 12.39 30.11
C LEU A 109 -16.58 11.74 28.72
N GLN A 110 -15.43 11.18 28.32
CA GLN A 110 -15.32 10.35 27.13
C GLN A 110 -15.59 8.88 27.49
N LYS A 111 -16.28 8.15 26.60
CA LYS A 111 -16.53 6.73 26.79
C LYS A 111 -15.20 5.97 26.83
N LYS A 112 -15.07 5.01 27.75
CA LYS A 112 -13.89 4.13 27.81
C LYS A 112 -13.85 3.24 26.56
N GLY A 113 -12.69 3.17 25.94
CA GLY A 113 -12.49 2.39 24.73
C GLY A 113 -12.89 3.13 23.45
N ARG A 114 -12.52 2.54 22.34
CA ARG A 114 -12.37 3.22 21.06
C ARG A 114 -13.67 3.13 20.21
N GLY A 115 -14.62 2.31 20.65
CA GLY A 115 -15.96 2.15 20.09
C GLY A 115 -16.02 1.08 19.00
N ARG A 116 -17.18 0.94 18.35
CA ARG A 116 -17.34 0.04 17.19
C ARG A 116 -16.54 0.55 15.99
N LEU A 117 -16.02 -0.37 15.19
CA LEU A 117 -15.24 -0.10 14.00
C LEU A 117 -16.13 0.15 12.79
N ILE A 118 -15.74 1.12 11.97
CA ILE A 118 -16.20 1.36 10.60
C ILE A 118 -14.97 1.14 9.73
N HIS A 119 -14.98 0.10 8.92
CA HIS A 119 -13.90 -0.17 7.98
C HIS A 119 -14.39 0.21 6.58
N VAL A 120 -13.57 0.96 5.86
CA VAL A 120 -13.89 1.53 4.54
C VAL A 120 -12.78 1.15 3.58
N SER A 121 -13.12 0.46 2.50
CA SER A 121 -12.24 0.27 1.35
C SER A 121 -12.76 1.12 0.19
N ASP A 122 -11.94 2.05 -0.30
CA ASP A 122 -12.34 3.03 -1.31
C ASP A 122 -11.28 3.20 -2.40
N TRP A 123 -11.69 3.90 -3.47
CA TRP A 123 -10.90 4.13 -4.67
C TRP A 123 -10.95 5.61 -5.03
N VAL A 124 -9.79 6.18 -5.36
CA VAL A 124 -9.68 7.57 -5.84
C VAL A 124 -8.92 7.65 -7.16
N GLU A 125 -9.38 8.56 -8.01
CA GLU A 125 -8.86 8.75 -9.37
C GLU A 125 -9.02 10.24 -9.79
N GLU A 126 -8.30 10.69 -10.81
CA GLU A 126 -8.21 12.13 -11.13
C GLU A 126 -9.41 12.68 -11.92
N VAL A 127 -10.18 11.83 -12.60
CA VAL A 127 -11.28 12.23 -13.48
C VAL A 127 -12.52 12.54 -12.65
N ASN A 128 -13.05 11.57 -11.91
CA ASN A 128 -14.25 11.70 -11.08
C ASN A 128 -13.97 11.95 -9.60
N GLY A 129 -12.71 11.81 -9.15
CA GLY A 129 -12.32 11.92 -7.74
C GLY A 129 -12.46 10.59 -7.01
N HIS A 130 -13.62 9.95 -7.10
CA HIS A 130 -13.88 8.60 -6.61
C HIS A 130 -14.30 7.71 -7.79
N LEU A 131 -14.06 6.40 -7.69
CA LEU A 131 -14.53 5.45 -8.70
C LEU A 131 -16.05 5.26 -8.62
N VAL A 132 -16.75 6.01 -9.45
CA VAL A 132 -18.22 6.10 -9.48
C VAL A 132 -18.74 6.22 -10.90
N VAL A 133 -19.99 5.77 -11.11
CA VAL A 133 -20.77 6.14 -12.30
C VAL A 133 -21.80 7.19 -11.89
N ARG A 134 -21.92 8.24 -12.68
CA ARG A 134 -22.93 9.29 -12.51
C ARG A 134 -23.94 9.26 -13.64
N ASP A 135 -25.19 9.62 -13.35
CA ASP A 135 -26.19 9.87 -14.37
C ASP A 135 -25.97 11.24 -15.06
N ALA A 136 -26.84 11.57 -16.03
CA ALA A 136 -26.80 12.85 -16.75
C ALA A 136 -26.99 14.08 -15.83
N GLY A 137 -27.59 13.91 -14.65
CA GLY A 137 -27.75 14.95 -13.64
C GLY A 137 -26.55 15.09 -12.70
N GLY A 138 -25.52 14.26 -12.85
CA GLY A 138 -24.34 14.23 -11.99
C GLY A 138 -24.54 13.46 -10.69
N ILE A 139 -25.67 12.77 -10.51
CA ILE A 139 -25.97 11.97 -9.32
C ILE A 139 -25.21 10.64 -9.42
N ILE A 140 -24.56 10.24 -8.33
CA ILE A 140 -23.87 8.95 -8.25
C ILE A 140 -24.90 7.83 -8.24
N ILE A 141 -24.85 6.94 -9.24
CA ILE A 141 -25.72 5.77 -9.36
C ILE A 141 -25.01 4.46 -9.02
N LYS A 142 -23.67 4.42 -9.14
CA LYS A 142 -22.83 3.27 -8.75
C LYS A 142 -21.54 3.78 -8.11
N GLN A 143 -21.06 3.06 -7.10
CA GLN A 143 -19.82 3.40 -6.39
C GLN A 143 -19.05 2.15 -5.98
N ALA A 144 -17.72 2.16 -6.19
CA ALA A 144 -16.87 1.02 -5.89
C ALA A 144 -16.57 0.85 -4.38
N ARG A 145 -16.71 1.93 -3.60
CA ARG A 145 -16.55 1.94 -2.14
C ARG A 145 -17.31 0.80 -1.47
N THR A 146 -16.65 0.17 -0.51
CA THR A 146 -17.27 -0.83 0.37
C THR A 146 -17.03 -0.44 1.81
N ILE A 147 -18.11 -0.41 2.59
CA ILE A 147 -18.06 -0.09 4.02
C ILE A 147 -18.65 -1.28 4.76
N ILE A 148 -17.92 -1.74 5.76
CA ILE A 148 -18.35 -2.80 6.67
C ILE A 148 -18.23 -2.33 8.12
N TYR A 149 -18.94 -3.00 9.01
CA TYR A 149 -19.03 -2.68 10.43
C TYR A 149 -18.62 -3.90 11.29
N PRO A 150 -17.31 -4.22 11.37
CA PRO A 150 -16.87 -5.44 12.02
C PRO A 150 -17.23 -5.51 13.51
N GLY A 151 -17.53 -6.72 13.98
CA GLY A 151 -17.75 -7.01 15.40
C GLY A 151 -18.58 -8.26 15.64
N SER A 152 -18.74 -8.67 16.90
CA SER A 152 -19.44 -9.92 17.28
C SER A 152 -20.88 -10.05 16.75
N ASN A 153 -21.55 -8.92 16.47
CA ASN A 153 -22.88 -8.85 15.86
C ASN A 153 -22.88 -7.99 14.58
N GLY A 154 -21.73 -7.88 13.92
CA GLY A 154 -21.52 -7.06 12.73
C GLY A 154 -20.99 -7.90 11.57
N ASP A 155 -20.39 -7.23 10.61
CA ASP A 155 -19.76 -7.90 9.48
C ASP A 155 -18.52 -8.70 9.92
N PRO A 156 -18.08 -9.70 9.15
CA PRO A 156 -16.75 -10.26 9.28
C PRO A 156 -15.68 -9.17 9.20
N TYR A 157 -14.51 -9.38 9.80
CA TYR A 157 -13.38 -8.47 9.60
C TYR A 157 -12.95 -8.50 8.12
N TRP A 158 -12.47 -7.36 7.62
CA TRP A 158 -12.01 -7.24 6.25
C TRP A 158 -10.84 -8.19 5.97
N ASP A 159 -10.89 -8.87 4.83
CA ASP A 159 -9.89 -9.82 4.38
C ASP A 159 -9.66 -9.72 2.87
N CYS A 160 -8.67 -10.49 2.39
CA CYS A 160 -8.33 -10.51 0.97
C CYS A 160 -9.44 -11.04 0.06
N GLU A 161 -10.27 -11.96 0.53
CA GLU A 161 -11.38 -12.49 -0.26
C GLU A 161 -12.42 -11.39 -0.53
N GLN A 162 -12.71 -10.55 0.48
CA GLN A 162 -13.58 -9.39 0.33
C GLN A 162 -12.98 -8.32 -0.60
N LEU A 163 -11.66 -8.05 -0.52
CA LEU A 163 -11.00 -7.14 -1.46
C LEU A 163 -11.07 -7.65 -2.91
N ILE A 164 -10.77 -8.95 -3.13
CA ILE A 164 -10.88 -9.57 -4.44
C ILE A 164 -12.33 -9.48 -4.96
N LYS A 165 -13.32 -9.74 -4.10
CA LYS A 165 -14.73 -9.61 -4.44
C LYS A 165 -15.06 -8.18 -4.84
N GLN A 166 -14.65 -7.17 -4.07
CA GLN A 166 -14.84 -5.76 -4.41
C GLN A 166 -14.25 -5.42 -5.78
N VAL A 167 -13.01 -5.85 -6.07
CA VAL A 167 -12.37 -5.61 -7.38
C VAL A 167 -13.19 -6.22 -8.51
N LYS A 168 -13.58 -7.49 -8.39
CA LYS A 168 -14.31 -8.23 -9.44
C LYS A 168 -15.72 -7.72 -9.66
N THR A 169 -16.46 -7.44 -8.59
CA THR A 169 -17.91 -7.19 -8.68
C THR A 169 -18.25 -5.71 -8.70
N LYS A 170 -17.31 -4.84 -8.29
CA LYS A 170 -17.54 -3.39 -8.24
C LYS A 170 -16.49 -2.62 -9.03
N ALA A 171 -15.21 -2.69 -8.65
CA ALA A 171 -14.20 -1.78 -9.18
C ALA A 171 -14.05 -1.91 -10.71
N ILE A 172 -13.83 -3.12 -11.23
CA ILE A 172 -13.68 -3.33 -12.69
C ILE A 172 -14.97 -2.95 -13.45
N PRO A 173 -16.16 -3.47 -13.12
CA PRO A 173 -17.38 -3.11 -13.87
C PRO A 173 -17.72 -1.61 -13.82
N ILE A 174 -17.53 -0.97 -12.66
CA ILE A 174 -17.79 0.47 -12.49
C ILE A 174 -16.78 1.28 -13.31
N PHE A 175 -15.51 0.87 -13.34
CA PHE A 175 -14.49 1.50 -14.17
C PHE A 175 -14.83 1.45 -15.65
N GLU A 176 -15.17 0.25 -16.16
CA GLU A 176 -15.49 0.05 -17.58
C GLU A 176 -16.69 0.90 -18.03
N GLU A 177 -17.66 1.10 -17.15
CA GLU A 177 -18.84 1.94 -17.39
C GLU A 177 -18.53 3.44 -17.25
N ALA A 178 -17.73 3.84 -16.25
CA ALA A 178 -17.38 5.24 -16.01
C ALA A 178 -16.37 5.78 -17.04
N HIS A 179 -15.53 4.92 -17.60
CA HIS A 179 -14.42 5.30 -18.48
C HIS A 179 -14.37 4.46 -19.75
N PRO A 180 -15.41 4.53 -20.62
CA PRO A 180 -15.43 3.77 -21.86
C PRO A 180 -14.23 4.12 -22.75
N GLY A 181 -13.56 3.08 -23.26
CA GLY A 181 -12.37 3.24 -24.11
C GLY A 181 -11.05 3.46 -23.37
N CYS A 182 -11.07 3.58 -22.03
CA CYS A 182 -9.86 3.70 -21.22
C CYS A 182 -9.39 2.33 -20.71
N GLN A 183 -8.19 2.30 -20.11
CA GLN A 183 -7.66 1.18 -19.35
C GLN A 183 -7.41 1.63 -17.91
N ALA A 184 -7.73 0.81 -16.91
CA ALA A 184 -7.38 1.09 -15.52
C ALA A 184 -5.93 0.67 -15.23
N LEU A 185 -5.25 1.46 -14.39
CA LEU A 185 -4.10 1.03 -13.61
C LEU A 185 -4.53 0.96 -12.14
N PHE A 186 -4.77 -0.24 -11.64
CA PHE A 186 -5.11 -0.44 -10.24
C PHE A 186 -3.84 -0.43 -9.38
N ILE A 187 -3.81 0.46 -8.39
CA ILE A 187 -2.66 0.71 -7.52
C ILE A 187 -3.04 0.35 -6.09
N PHE A 188 -2.31 -0.61 -5.52
CA PHE A 188 -2.52 -1.07 -4.15
C PHE A 188 -1.28 -0.83 -3.30
N ASP A 189 -1.47 -0.75 -1.98
CA ASP A 189 -0.36 -0.89 -1.06
C ASP A 189 0.17 -2.35 -1.03
N GLN A 190 1.31 -2.58 -0.37
CA GLN A 190 1.88 -3.93 -0.24
C GLN A 190 1.22 -4.78 0.85
N SER A 191 0.40 -4.19 1.72
CA SER A 191 -0.31 -4.92 2.76
C SER A 191 -1.49 -5.69 2.15
N SER A 192 -2.22 -5.07 1.22
CA SER A 192 -3.24 -5.67 0.37
C SER A 192 -2.68 -6.70 -0.61
N ALA A 193 -1.43 -6.52 -1.07
CA ALA A 193 -0.77 -7.37 -2.08
C ALA A 193 -0.37 -8.78 -1.59
N ARG A 194 0.10 -8.89 -0.35
CA ARG A 194 0.83 -10.09 0.13
C ARG A 194 -0.07 -11.20 0.65
N ALA A 195 -1.33 -10.92 0.93
CA ALA A 195 -2.22 -11.89 1.56
C ALA A 195 -3.05 -12.72 0.56
N ALA A 196 -3.00 -12.42 -0.75
CA ALA A 196 -3.81 -13.09 -1.77
C ALA A 196 -2.96 -13.76 -2.87
N LEU A 197 -1.95 -14.54 -2.50
CA LEU A 197 -1.49 -15.58 -3.44
C LEU A 197 -2.64 -16.56 -3.70
N PRO A 198 -2.78 -17.11 -4.93
CA PRO A 198 -3.80 -18.11 -5.23
C PRO A 198 -3.87 -19.25 -4.20
N PRO A 199 -5.03 -19.89 -3.98
CA PRO A 199 -5.16 -21.01 -3.04
C PRO A 199 -4.16 -22.13 -3.28
N ASP A 200 -3.75 -22.35 -4.53
CA ASP A 200 -2.78 -23.34 -5.00
C ASP A 200 -1.34 -22.79 -5.14
N ALA A 201 -1.04 -21.61 -4.61
CA ALA A 201 0.29 -21.00 -4.72
C ALA A 201 1.41 -21.80 -4.02
N LEU A 202 2.62 -21.63 -4.55
CA LEU A 202 3.84 -22.30 -4.10
C LEU A 202 4.30 -21.70 -2.76
N LYS A 203 4.27 -22.46 -1.67
CA LYS A 203 4.64 -21.95 -0.34
C LYS A 203 5.47 -22.96 0.43
N ALA A 204 6.79 -22.80 0.33
CA ALA A 204 7.74 -23.71 0.96
C ALA A 204 7.54 -23.88 2.48
N PHE A 205 7.22 -22.80 3.20
CA PHE A 205 6.97 -22.88 4.65
C PHE A 205 5.63 -23.52 5.03
N GLU A 206 4.72 -23.72 4.08
CA GLU A 206 3.44 -24.46 4.27
C GLU A 206 3.54 -25.92 3.77
N MET A 207 4.70 -26.35 3.26
CA MET A 207 4.96 -27.74 2.86
C MET A 207 5.45 -28.57 4.04
N ASN A 208 5.19 -29.87 4.01
CA ASN A 208 5.78 -30.83 4.95
C ASN A 208 7.13 -31.35 4.44
N LYS A 209 7.90 -32.02 5.30
CA LYS A 209 9.18 -32.62 4.90
C LYS A 209 8.95 -33.72 3.85
N SER A 210 8.06 -34.65 4.19
CA SER A 210 7.64 -35.79 3.39
C SER A 210 6.39 -35.48 2.56
N ASN A 211 6.10 -36.35 1.60
CA ASN A 211 4.89 -36.30 0.79
C ASN A 211 3.63 -36.60 1.61
N GLY A 212 2.47 -36.28 1.04
CA GLY A 212 1.17 -36.58 1.62
C GLY A 212 0.88 -35.76 2.87
N SER A 213 0.08 -36.29 3.81
CA SER A 213 -0.37 -35.63 5.05
C SER A 213 -1.17 -34.33 4.84
N LYS A 214 -1.66 -33.72 5.93
CA LYS A 214 -2.39 -32.44 5.87
C LYS A 214 -1.42 -31.30 5.55
N GLN A 215 -1.31 -30.96 4.27
CA GLN A 215 -0.56 -29.80 3.76
C GLN A 215 -1.34 -29.06 2.66
N ARG A 216 -0.92 -27.84 2.35
CA ARG A 216 -1.51 -27.02 1.28
C ARG A 216 -1.37 -27.75 -0.06
N HIS A 217 -2.43 -27.77 -0.86
CA HIS A 217 -2.33 -28.17 -2.26
C HIS A 217 -1.61 -27.07 -3.05
N GLN A 218 -0.55 -27.42 -3.77
CA GLN A 218 0.23 -26.48 -4.56
C GLN A 218 0.21 -26.90 -6.03
N ARG A 219 0.17 -25.90 -6.92
CA ARG A 219 0.15 -26.06 -8.37
C ARG A 219 1.50 -26.50 -8.92
N ASP A 220 1.48 -27.14 -10.08
CA ASP A 220 2.68 -27.46 -10.82
C ASP A 220 3.43 -26.19 -11.24
N THR A 221 4.74 -26.32 -11.44
CA THR A 221 5.65 -25.21 -11.72
C THR A 221 6.69 -25.58 -12.77
N ILE A 222 7.51 -24.61 -13.16
CA ILE A 222 8.67 -24.81 -14.02
C ILE A 222 9.90 -24.43 -13.20
N ILE A 223 10.93 -25.27 -13.21
CA ILE A 223 12.15 -25.01 -12.46
C ILE A 223 12.83 -23.74 -13.03
N PRO A 224 13.05 -22.70 -12.20
CA PRO A 224 13.53 -21.41 -12.68
C PRO A 224 15.01 -21.43 -13.08
N ASP A 225 15.42 -20.43 -13.86
CA ASP A 225 16.80 -20.28 -14.34
C ASP A 225 17.80 -20.01 -13.21
N ASN A 226 17.34 -19.50 -12.06
CA ASN A 226 18.17 -19.31 -10.88
C ASN A 226 18.51 -20.62 -10.14
N ASN A 227 17.99 -21.77 -10.60
CA ASN A 227 18.36 -23.05 -10.04
C ASN A 227 19.88 -23.30 -10.25
N PRO A 228 20.64 -23.69 -9.20
CA PRO A 228 22.09 -23.89 -9.30
C PRO A 228 22.49 -25.03 -10.23
N CYS A 229 21.60 -25.99 -10.52
CA CYS A 229 21.83 -27.14 -11.39
C CYS A 229 21.23 -26.87 -12.79
N PRO A 230 22.05 -26.48 -13.80
CA PRO A 230 21.55 -26.08 -15.11
C PRO A 230 20.72 -27.14 -15.83
N GLU A 231 21.02 -28.41 -15.60
CA GLU A 231 20.36 -29.57 -16.20
C GLU A 231 18.89 -29.71 -15.80
N PHE A 232 18.43 -29.02 -14.75
CA PHE A 232 17.03 -29.05 -14.31
C PHE A 232 16.24 -27.80 -14.72
N ARG A 233 16.90 -26.71 -15.16
CA ARG A 233 16.24 -25.46 -15.53
C ARG A 233 15.25 -25.67 -16.67
N GLY A 234 14.10 -25.00 -16.62
CA GLY A 234 13.05 -25.08 -17.63
C GLY A 234 12.24 -26.39 -17.62
N LYS A 235 12.60 -27.38 -16.79
CA LYS A 235 11.81 -28.62 -16.67
C LYS A 235 10.52 -28.36 -15.89
N ALA A 236 9.42 -28.93 -16.37
CA ALA A 236 8.16 -28.95 -15.62
C ALA A 236 8.34 -29.79 -14.36
N GLN A 237 7.94 -29.24 -13.22
CA GLN A 237 7.91 -29.93 -11.94
C GLN A 237 6.46 -30.05 -11.48
N LYS A 238 5.98 -31.28 -11.42
CA LYS A 238 4.71 -31.59 -10.76
C LYS A 238 4.86 -31.41 -9.26
N MET A 239 3.88 -30.80 -8.61
CA MET A 239 3.80 -30.69 -7.15
C MET A 239 2.95 -31.80 -6.52
N THR A 240 2.47 -32.73 -7.33
CA THR A 240 1.79 -33.96 -6.93
C THR A 240 2.62 -35.20 -7.29
N THR A 241 2.58 -36.22 -6.43
CA THR A 241 3.11 -37.55 -6.71
C THR A 241 2.19 -38.29 -7.69
N GLU A 242 2.65 -39.42 -8.23
CA GLU A 242 1.84 -40.27 -9.11
C GLU A 242 0.56 -40.80 -8.43
N ASN A 243 0.60 -40.95 -7.10
CA ASN A 243 -0.55 -41.36 -6.28
C ASN A 243 -1.50 -40.20 -5.94
N GLY A 244 -1.26 -39.00 -6.48
CA GLY A 244 -2.08 -37.80 -6.24
C GLY A 244 -1.79 -37.07 -4.93
N GLU A 245 -0.80 -37.51 -4.15
CA GLU A 245 -0.41 -36.84 -2.91
C GLU A 245 0.42 -35.59 -3.19
N GLN A 246 0.32 -34.57 -2.35
CA GLN A 246 1.19 -33.39 -2.46
C GLN A 246 2.64 -33.74 -2.11
N LYS A 247 3.59 -33.24 -2.92
CA LYS A 247 5.02 -33.44 -2.70
C LYS A 247 5.51 -32.66 -1.48
N GLY A 248 6.37 -33.29 -0.70
CA GLY A 248 7.08 -32.66 0.40
C GLY A 248 8.29 -31.86 -0.08
N LEU A 249 8.87 -31.09 0.85
CA LEU A 249 10.09 -30.31 0.64
C LEU A 249 11.26 -31.16 0.16
N GLN A 250 11.40 -32.37 0.70
CA GLN A 250 12.54 -33.24 0.40
C GLN A 250 12.54 -33.64 -1.09
N GLN A 251 11.47 -34.30 -1.55
CA GLN A 251 11.36 -34.73 -2.95
C GLN A 251 11.41 -33.52 -3.91
N THR A 252 10.73 -32.42 -3.59
CA THR A 252 10.71 -31.22 -4.45
C THR A 252 12.11 -30.65 -4.66
N LEU A 253 12.96 -30.66 -3.64
CA LEU A 253 14.35 -30.19 -3.72
C LEU A 253 15.28 -31.20 -4.38
N GLU A 254 15.12 -32.50 -4.10
CA GLU A 254 15.92 -33.56 -4.72
C GLU A 254 15.70 -33.61 -6.24
N GLU A 255 14.46 -33.46 -6.70
CA GLU A 255 14.12 -33.33 -8.14
C GLU A 255 14.72 -32.09 -8.81
N ARG A 256 15.11 -31.10 -8.00
CA ARG A 256 15.77 -29.87 -8.43
C ARG A 256 17.30 -29.96 -8.34
N GLY A 257 17.86 -31.13 -7.98
CA GLY A 257 19.30 -31.38 -7.87
C GLY A 257 19.93 -31.04 -6.53
N PHE A 258 19.14 -30.67 -5.50
CA PHE A 258 19.69 -30.32 -4.20
C PHE A 258 19.95 -31.55 -3.32
N ASN A 259 21.14 -31.61 -2.71
CA ASN A 259 21.40 -32.55 -1.63
C ASN A 259 20.87 -31.99 -0.31
N VAL A 260 19.77 -32.56 0.18
CA VAL A 260 19.10 -32.14 1.41
C VAL A 260 19.29 -33.11 2.57
N SER A 261 20.23 -34.05 2.44
CA SER A 261 20.56 -35.01 3.50
C SER A 261 21.01 -34.30 4.77
N GLY A 262 20.49 -34.70 5.93
CA GLY A 262 20.75 -34.06 7.22
C GLY A 262 20.12 -32.67 7.39
N MET A 263 19.46 -32.11 6.37
CA MET A 263 18.78 -30.82 6.51
C MET A 263 17.46 -30.97 7.27
N ARG A 264 17.22 -30.04 8.19
CA ARG A 264 15.90 -29.86 8.81
C ARG A 264 14.90 -29.27 7.80
N ALA A 265 13.63 -29.60 7.98
CA ALA A 265 12.56 -29.11 7.12
C ALA A 265 12.38 -27.58 7.26
N LYS A 266 12.26 -27.10 8.51
CA LYS A 266 12.03 -25.70 8.87
C LYS A 266 12.84 -25.35 10.12
N CYS A 267 13.30 -24.11 10.26
CA CYS A 267 13.84 -23.64 11.54
C CYS A 267 12.71 -23.31 12.52
N SER A 268 13.03 -23.39 13.81
CA SER A 268 12.18 -22.95 14.91
C SER A 268 13.04 -22.13 15.88
N PRO A 269 12.54 -21.01 16.44
CA PRO A 269 11.20 -20.43 16.23
C PRO A 269 11.09 -19.59 14.94
N VAL A 270 12.20 -19.08 14.41
CA VAL A 270 12.25 -18.22 13.20
C VAL A 270 13.42 -18.68 12.33
N CYS A 271 13.25 -18.79 10.99
CA CYS A 271 14.42 -18.79 10.09
C CYS A 271 14.65 -17.35 9.59
N PRO A 272 15.78 -16.71 9.93
CA PRO A 272 16.17 -15.42 9.36
C PRO A 272 16.18 -15.46 7.83
N TRP A 273 15.87 -14.33 7.19
CA TRP A 273 15.80 -14.24 5.73
C TRP A 273 17.20 -14.28 5.09
N GLU A 274 18.20 -13.76 5.80
CA GLU A 274 19.59 -13.66 5.38
C GLU A 274 20.22 -15.04 5.14
N ASN A 275 19.73 -16.06 5.85
CA ASN A 275 20.21 -17.42 5.67
C ASN A 275 19.76 -18.00 4.33
N ASN A 276 20.71 -18.48 3.53
CA ASN A 276 20.40 -19.15 2.26
C ASN A 276 20.02 -20.62 2.46
N ASN A 277 20.71 -21.33 3.37
CA ASN A 277 20.65 -22.79 3.46
C ASN A 277 20.29 -23.31 4.88
N CYS A 278 19.55 -22.53 5.68
CA CYS A 278 19.23 -22.89 7.09
C CYS A 278 18.38 -24.17 7.24
N CYS A 279 17.51 -24.42 6.26
CA CYS A 279 16.50 -25.48 6.23
C CYS A 279 15.97 -25.63 4.80
N MET A 280 15.31 -26.77 4.51
CA MET A 280 14.71 -27.05 3.20
C MET A 280 13.70 -25.97 2.77
N ALA A 281 12.82 -25.55 3.67
CA ALA A 281 11.81 -24.53 3.35
C ALA A 281 12.45 -23.19 2.95
N ARG A 282 13.53 -22.77 3.62
CA ARG A 282 14.24 -21.53 3.28
C ARG A 282 14.93 -21.64 1.92
N LEU A 283 15.62 -22.76 1.68
CA LEU A 283 16.29 -23.04 0.42
C LEU A 283 15.32 -22.98 -0.77
N LEU A 284 14.18 -23.68 -0.65
CA LEU A 284 13.15 -23.68 -1.69
C LEU A 284 12.47 -22.31 -1.82
N SER A 285 12.24 -21.60 -0.70
CA SER A 285 11.60 -20.28 -0.71
C SER A 285 12.39 -19.19 -1.43
N LYS A 286 13.68 -19.41 -1.73
CA LYS A 286 14.54 -18.48 -2.48
C LYS A 286 14.60 -18.75 -3.98
N GLN A 287 13.97 -19.83 -4.45
CA GLN A 287 13.85 -20.06 -5.89
C GLN A 287 12.81 -19.10 -6.47
N ASP A 288 13.04 -18.66 -7.72
CA ASP A 288 12.27 -17.55 -8.29
C ASP A 288 10.79 -17.90 -8.47
N ASP A 289 10.47 -19.16 -8.75
CA ASP A 289 9.09 -19.61 -8.89
C ASP A 289 8.31 -19.60 -7.56
N PHE A 290 8.99 -19.82 -6.43
CA PHE A 290 8.40 -19.63 -5.09
C PHE A 290 8.36 -18.17 -4.66
N THR A 291 9.33 -17.36 -5.09
CA THR A 291 9.50 -15.96 -4.65
C THR A 291 8.62 -14.99 -5.45
N ASN A 292 8.68 -15.07 -6.77
CA ASN A 292 8.15 -14.08 -7.71
C ASN A 292 6.76 -14.47 -8.22
N GLN A 293 5.91 -14.96 -7.32
CA GLN A 293 4.57 -15.37 -7.68
C GLN A 293 3.65 -14.17 -7.87
N VAL A 294 2.93 -14.18 -8.99
CA VAL A 294 1.92 -13.19 -9.31
C VAL A 294 0.74 -13.32 -8.33
N SER A 295 0.29 -12.19 -7.78
CA SER A 295 -0.84 -12.16 -6.87
C SER A 295 -2.16 -12.51 -7.59
N MET A 296 -3.15 -13.00 -6.84
CA MET A 296 -4.47 -13.27 -7.39
C MET A 296 -5.16 -11.98 -7.89
N LEU A 297 -4.95 -10.86 -7.20
CA LEU A 297 -5.41 -9.53 -7.63
C LEU A 297 -4.84 -9.16 -9.00
N GLU A 298 -3.52 -9.21 -9.15
CA GLU A 298 -2.86 -8.90 -10.42
C GLU A 298 -3.34 -9.82 -11.55
N THR A 299 -3.52 -11.10 -11.26
CA THR A 299 -4.03 -12.07 -12.24
C THR A 299 -5.45 -11.72 -12.71
N ILE A 300 -6.34 -11.38 -11.77
CA ILE A 300 -7.74 -11.03 -12.07
C ILE A 300 -7.80 -9.75 -12.90
N ILE A 301 -7.05 -8.74 -12.49
CA ILE A 301 -7.02 -7.41 -13.13
C ILE A 301 -6.47 -7.52 -14.55
N LYS A 302 -5.35 -8.23 -14.74
CA LYS A 302 -4.77 -8.45 -16.07
C LYS A 302 -5.68 -9.26 -16.98
N LYS A 303 -6.37 -10.28 -16.46
CA LYS A 303 -7.37 -11.05 -17.23
C LYS A 303 -8.56 -10.19 -17.69
N ALA A 304 -8.90 -9.13 -16.96
CA ALA A 304 -9.90 -8.15 -17.38
C ALA A 304 -9.35 -7.10 -18.37
N GLY A 305 -8.09 -7.19 -18.79
CA GLY A 305 -7.48 -6.25 -19.72
C GLY A 305 -7.00 -4.94 -19.07
N HIS A 306 -6.81 -4.92 -17.75
CA HIS A 306 -6.33 -3.77 -16.99
C HIS A 306 -4.93 -4.02 -16.42
N GLU A 307 -4.26 -2.95 -15.97
CA GLU A 307 -2.93 -3.02 -15.36
C GLU A 307 -3.01 -3.00 -13.84
N CYS A 308 -1.99 -3.57 -13.19
CA CYS A 308 -1.87 -3.62 -11.74
C CYS A 308 -0.43 -3.31 -11.32
N ILE A 309 -0.27 -2.50 -10.28
CA ILE A 309 1.02 -2.22 -9.66
C ILE A 309 0.87 -2.04 -8.15
N PHE A 310 1.90 -2.43 -7.41
CA PHE A 310 1.95 -2.28 -5.96
C PHE A 310 2.93 -1.19 -5.56
N LEU A 311 2.52 -0.34 -4.63
CA LEU A 311 3.38 0.71 -4.06
C LEU A 311 4.60 0.09 -3.35
N PRO A 312 5.73 0.79 -3.24
CA PRO A 312 6.81 0.38 -2.35
C PRO A 312 6.32 0.34 -0.90
N LYS A 313 6.80 -0.65 -0.11
CA LYS A 313 6.46 -0.73 1.32
C LYS A 313 6.85 0.57 2.04
N PHE A 314 6.07 0.96 3.03
CA PHE A 314 6.30 2.14 3.87
C PHE A 314 6.13 3.50 3.17
N HIS A 315 5.83 3.56 1.87
CA HIS A 315 5.73 4.81 1.12
C HIS A 315 4.27 5.31 0.98
N CYS A 316 3.60 5.60 2.11
CA CYS A 316 2.20 6.07 2.09
C CYS A 316 2.02 7.41 1.36
N GLU A 317 3.07 8.23 1.23
CA GLU A 317 3.07 9.46 0.45
C GLU A 317 2.87 9.25 -1.06
N LEU A 318 3.09 8.02 -1.53
CA LEU A 318 2.83 7.61 -2.92
C LEU A 318 1.38 7.18 -3.14
N ASN A 319 0.57 7.07 -2.08
CA ASN A 319 -0.86 6.78 -2.16
C ASN A 319 -1.70 8.06 -1.88
N PRO A 320 -2.33 8.69 -2.88
CA PRO A 320 -3.10 9.91 -2.70
C PRO A 320 -4.27 9.78 -1.72
N ILE A 321 -4.87 8.59 -1.63
CA ILE A 321 -5.99 8.32 -0.73
C ILE A 321 -5.59 8.36 0.75
N GLU A 322 -4.32 8.14 1.09
CA GLU A 322 -3.80 8.32 2.46
C GLU A 322 -3.79 9.80 2.91
N MET A 323 -3.90 10.72 1.94
CA MET A 323 -4.04 12.15 2.22
C MET A 323 -5.50 12.52 2.56
N TYR A 324 -6.43 11.59 2.34
CA TYR A 324 -7.82 11.67 2.74
C TYR A 324 -7.93 11.61 4.27
N ARG A 325 -8.50 12.65 4.90
CA ARG A 325 -8.64 12.69 6.37
C ARG A 325 -10.09 12.62 6.79
N TYR A 326 -10.45 11.54 7.48
CA TYR A 326 -11.60 11.55 8.36
C TYR A 326 -11.39 12.56 9.49
N ARG A 327 -12.31 13.52 9.63
CA ARG A 327 -12.25 14.51 10.71
C ARG A 327 -12.81 13.91 12.00
N GLN A 328 -12.09 14.12 13.10
CA GLN A 328 -12.60 13.80 14.44
C GLN A 328 -13.78 14.71 14.77
N VAL A 329 -15.00 14.18 14.69
CA VAL A 329 -16.25 14.85 15.05
C VAL A 329 -16.80 14.21 16.32
N GLN A 330 -17.46 14.98 17.18
CA GLN A 330 -18.18 14.38 18.32
C GLN A 330 -19.41 13.63 17.83
N LYS A 331 -19.61 12.41 18.33
CA LYS A 331 -20.66 11.47 17.92
C LYS A 331 -21.34 10.95 19.18
N LYS A 332 -22.67 10.91 19.24
CA LYS A 332 -23.41 10.41 20.41
C LYS A 332 -23.71 8.92 20.26
N THR A 333 -24.12 8.52 19.07
CA THR A 333 -24.46 7.14 18.70
C THR A 333 -23.51 6.57 17.64
N PHE A 334 -23.58 5.25 17.43
CA PHE A 334 -22.85 4.63 16.32
C PHE A 334 -23.45 5.01 14.96
N GLU A 335 -24.75 5.30 14.89
CA GLU A 335 -25.37 5.77 13.65
C GLU A 335 -24.86 7.16 13.28
N ASP A 336 -24.71 8.07 14.25
CA ASP A 336 -24.06 9.37 14.03
C ASP A 336 -22.63 9.19 13.51
N ALA A 337 -21.93 8.14 13.96
CA ALA A 337 -20.59 7.83 13.49
C ALA A 337 -20.57 7.42 12.02
N LYS A 338 -21.53 6.61 11.58
CA LYS A 338 -21.67 6.23 10.17
C LYS A 338 -21.99 7.45 9.32
N GLN A 339 -22.98 8.24 9.71
CA GLN A 339 -23.37 9.45 8.97
C GLN A 339 -22.19 10.44 8.86
N ALA A 340 -21.43 10.61 9.95
CA ALA A 340 -20.22 11.41 9.92
C ALA A 340 -19.13 10.82 9.00
N ALA A 341 -18.99 9.49 8.94
CA ALA A 341 -18.08 8.82 8.01
C ALA A 341 -18.47 9.09 6.56
N PHE A 342 -19.73 8.87 6.18
CA PHE A 342 -20.23 9.19 4.85
C PHE A 342 -20.03 10.66 4.49
N ALA A 343 -20.49 11.58 5.34
CA ALA A 343 -20.34 13.01 5.11
C ALA A 343 -18.87 13.42 4.95
N ALA A 344 -17.96 12.85 5.75
CA ALA A 344 -16.54 13.12 5.60
C ALA A 344 -15.99 12.55 4.29
N LEU A 345 -16.38 11.32 3.91
CA LEU A 345 -15.97 10.61 2.69
C LEU A 345 -16.51 11.23 1.39
N ASP A 346 -17.63 11.95 1.45
CA ASP A 346 -18.24 12.59 0.28
C ASP A 346 -17.89 14.08 0.18
N SER A 347 -17.28 14.65 1.23
CA SER A 347 -16.94 16.07 1.29
C SER A 347 -15.69 16.47 0.51
N CYS A 348 -14.88 15.51 0.05
CA CYS A 348 -13.63 15.82 -0.64
C CYS A 348 -13.88 16.13 -2.13
N PRO A 349 -13.67 17.36 -2.59
CA PRO A 349 -13.86 17.69 -3.99
C PRO A 349 -12.80 17.03 -4.86
N THR A 350 -13.16 16.72 -6.11
CA THR A 350 -12.24 16.15 -7.12
C THR A 350 -10.96 16.98 -7.28
N ASP A 351 -11.04 18.31 -7.20
CA ASP A 351 -9.88 19.18 -7.29
C ASP A 351 -8.88 19.01 -6.14
N VAL A 352 -9.36 18.62 -4.96
CA VAL A 352 -8.49 18.29 -3.82
C VAL A 352 -7.81 16.95 -4.07
N ILE A 353 -8.53 15.97 -4.61
CA ILE A 353 -8.00 14.64 -4.97
C ILE A 353 -6.91 14.78 -6.04
N ARG A 354 -7.14 15.54 -7.11
CA ARG A 354 -6.12 15.88 -8.12
C ARG A 354 -4.86 16.49 -7.50
N LYS A 355 -5.01 17.38 -6.51
CA LYS A 355 -3.87 17.97 -5.77
C LYS A 355 -3.11 16.94 -4.94
N PHE A 356 -3.79 15.94 -4.37
CA PHE A 356 -3.14 14.82 -3.69
C PHE A 356 -2.39 13.92 -4.66
N VAL A 357 -3.00 13.58 -5.80
CA VAL A 357 -2.34 12.81 -6.87
C VAL A 357 -1.09 13.54 -7.36
N ASN A 358 -1.20 14.84 -7.67
CA ASN A 358 -0.07 15.70 -8.02
C ASN A 358 1.05 15.70 -6.95
N ARG A 359 0.68 15.60 -5.67
CA ARG A 359 1.67 15.50 -4.59
C ARG A 359 2.39 14.16 -4.58
N SER A 360 1.69 13.05 -4.80
CA SER A 360 2.31 11.73 -4.91
C SER A 360 3.26 11.65 -6.12
N TRP A 361 2.88 12.21 -7.26
CA TRP A 361 3.77 12.34 -8.43
C TRP A 361 5.05 13.12 -8.12
N ARG A 362 4.98 14.22 -7.37
CA ARG A 362 6.18 14.95 -6.92
C ARG A 362 7.12 14.11 -6.05
N PHE A 363 6.56 13.24 -5.21
CA PHE A 363 7.38 12.30 -4.46
C PHE A 363 8.05 11.28 -5.39
N MET A 364 7.34 10.73 -6.38
CA MET A 364 7.93 9.84 -7.39
C MET A 364 9.08 10.53 -8.14
N ASP A 365 8.89 11.79 -8.57
CA ASP A 365 9.95 12.58 -9.22
C ASP A 365 11.14 12.82 -8.30
N ALA A 366 10.91 13.09 -7.01
CA ALA A 366 11.98 13.22 -6.04
C ALA A 366 12.77 11.90 -5.85
N TYR A 367 12.08 10.75 -5.88
CA TYR A 367 12.71 9.43 -5.75
C TYR A 367 13.40 8.92 -7.02
N ARG A 368 13.13 9.50 -8.19
CA ARG A 368 13.87 9.23 -9.43
C ARG A 368 15.30 9.79 -9.38
N ILE A 369 15.58 10.67 -8.41
CA ILE A 369 16.90 11.18 -8.05
C ILE A 369 17.32 10.40 -6.78
N PRO A 370 18.62 10.09 -6.56
CA PRO A 370 19.08 9.35 -5.38
C PRO A 370 18.98 10.17 -4.07
N LEU A 371 17.77 10.62 -3.73
CA LEU A 371 17.44 11.33 -2.51
C LEU A 371 16.86 10.34 -1.49
N SER A 372 17.34 10.43 -0.24
CA SER A 372 16.69 9.74 0.89
C SER A 372 15.24 10.22 1.08
N GLY A 373 14.38 9.42 1.73
CA GLY A 373 13.00 9.79 2.05
C GLY A 373 12.86 11.12 2.78
N LYS A 374 13.79 11.44 3.68
CA LYS A 374 13.84 12.75 4.37
C LYS A 374 14.16 13.90 3.41
N ALA A 375 15.10 13.70 2.48
CA ALA A 375 15.44 14.68 1.46
C ALA A 375 14.28 14.88 0.46
N ALA A 376 13.64 13.80 0.02
CA ALA A 376 12.45 13.85 -0.83
C ALA A 376 11.30 14.62 -0.16
N ALA A 377 10.98 14.31 1.09
CA ALA A 377 9.95 15.02 1.85
C ALA A 377 10.27 16.52 2.03
N TRP A 378 11.54 16.86 2.24
CA TRP A 378 11.98 18.24 2.30
C TRP A 378 11.84 18.95 0.95
N ALA A 379 12.25 18.30 -0.15
CA ALA A 379 12.18 18.82 -1.51
C ALA A 379 10.73 19.15 -1.90
N VAL A 380 9.82 18.20 -1.70
CA VAL A 380 8.39 18.36 -1.98
C VAL A 380 7.76 19.47 -1.12
N ARG A 381 8.22 19.64 0.13
CA ARG A 381 7.72 20.69 1.03
C ARG A 381 8.22 22.09 0.64
N LYS A 382 9.44 22.21 0.15
CA LYS A 382 10.07 23.49 -0.23
C LYS A 382 9.60 23.99 -1.60
N GLN A 383 9.13 23.08 -2.44
CA GLN A 383 8.68 23.42 -3.76
C GLN A 383 7.32 24.11 -3.83
N LYS A 384 7.22 25.00 -4.83
CA LYS A 384 5.96 25.58 -5.32
C LYS A 384 5.50 24.98 -6.67
N GLY A 385 6.27 24.06 -7.25
CA GLY A 385 5.95 23.37 -8.52
C GLY A 385 4.87 22.29 -8.39
N HIS A 386 4.22 21.96 -9.50
CA HIS A 386 2.99 21.15 -9.53
C HIS A 386 3.22 19.63 -9.52
N ARG A 387 4.11 19.10 -10.39
CA ARG A 387 4.40 17.65 -10.47
C ARG A 387 5.88 17.25 -10.40
N THR A 388 6.81 18.18 -10.63
CA THR A 388 8.23 17.87 -10.74
C THR A 388 9.09 18.71 -9.80
N VAL A 389 10.14 18.10 -9.24
CA VAL A 389 11.18 18.82 -8.49
C VAL A 389 11.96 19.73 -9.45
N SER A 390 12.08 21.03 -9.16
CA SER A 390 12.72 21.99 -10.07
C SER A 390 14.22 21.77 -10.06
N GLN A 391 14.90 21.90 -11.21
CA GLN A 391 16.36 21.70 -11.31
C GLN A 391 17.14 22.54 -10.29
N SER A 392 16.69 23.77 -10.01
CA SER A 392 17.30 24.61 -8.96
C SER A 392 17.18 24.01 -7.55
N ALA A 393 16.05 23.39 -7.20
CA ALA A 393 15.92 22.66 -5.93
C ALA A 393 16.72 21.35 -5.93
N MET A 394 16.84 20.69 -7.09
CA MET A 394 17.72 19.53 -7.27
C MET A 394 19.19 19.89 -7.03
N MET A 395 19.68 21.00 -7.61
CA MET A 395 21.06 21.49 -7.44
C MET A 395 21.39 21.84 -5.99
N HIS A 396 20.46 22.43 -5.25
CA HIS A 396 20.64 22.69 -3.82
C HIS A 396 20.69 21.41 -2.98
N LEU A 397 20.04 20.32 -3.42
CA LEU A 397 20.07 19.04 -2.70
C LEU A 397 21.33 18.24 -3.01
N ASP A 398 21.80 18.26 -4.26
CA ASP A 398 23.04 17.58 -4.65
C ASP A 398 24.24 18.16 -3.89
N ALA A 399 24.28 19.49 -3.71
CA ALA A 399 25.28 20.18 -2.88
C ALA A 399 25.21 19.85 -1.37
N ILE A 400 24.09 19.30 -0.87
CA ILE A 400 23.91 18.91 0.54
C ILE A 400 24.17 17.41 0.74
N VAL A 401 23.82 16.58 -0.25
CA VAL A 401 23.95 15.12 -0.20
C VAL A 401 25.37 14.67 -0.60
N ASN A 402 26.01 15.40 -1.51
CA ASN A 402 27.38 15.19 -1.97
C ASN A 402 28.22 16.46 -1.77
N PRO A 403 28.54 16.86 -0.53
CA PRO A 403 29.45 17.98 -0.31
C PRO A 403 30.83 17.61 -0.86
N THR A 404 31.34 18.44 -1.77
CA THR A 404 32.70 18.34 -2.35
C THR A 404 33.79 18.27 -1.30
#